data_AF-A0A9W5RAD9-F1
#
_entry.id   AF-A0A9W5RAD9-F1
#
_cell.length_a   1.000
_cell.length_b   1.000
_cell.length_c   1.000
_cell.angle_alpha   90.00
_cell.angle_beta   90.00
_cell.angle_gamma   90.00
#
_symmetry.space_group_name_H-M   'P 1'
#
loop_
_entity.id
_entity.type
_entity.pdbx_description
1 polymer ?
#
loop_
_entity_poly.entity_id
_entity_poly.type
_entity_poly.pdbx_seq_one_letter_code
_entity_poly.pdbx_strand_id
1 'polypeptide(L)' 'MSEFDEYIKSILAYSELSDIEQDELFLEMYDHLNSLKEEYMEQGMNEKEAIYKAIQSFGESKVIGV' A
#
# COMPACT_ATOMS: atom_id res chain seq x y z
N MET A 1 1.84 13.66 -5.13
CA MET A 1 1.60 12.54 -4.22
C MET A 1 1.76 11.28 -5.04
N SER A 2 2.43 10.27 -4.51
CA SER A 2 2.53 8.96 -5.17
C SER A 2 1.18 8.25 -5.12
N GLU A 3 0.95 7.31 -6.04
CA GLU A 3 -0.24 6.46 -6.05
C GLU A 3 -0.39 5.67 -4.74
N PHE A 4 0.72 5.34 -4.07
CA PHE A 4 0.71 4.72 -2.75
C PHE A 4 0.21 5.67 -1.66
N ASP A 5 0.62 6.94 -1.68
CA ASP A 5 0.19 7.92 -0.68
C ASP A 5 -1.35 8.07 -0.68
N GLU A 6 -1.94 8.20 -1.88
CA GLU A 6 -3.39 8.36 -2.03
C GLU A 6 -4.13 7.10 -1.60
N TYR A 7 -3.60 5.93 -1.95
CA TYR A 7 -4.17 4.64 -1.56
C TYR A 7 -4.15 4.44 -0.04
N ILE A 8 -3.01 4.62 0.61
CA ILE A 8 -2.85 4.44 2.06
C ILE A 8 -3.73 5.44 2.82
N LYS A 9 -3.72 6.71 2.40
CA LYS A 9 -4.61 7.73 3.01
C LYS A 9 -6.07 7.37 2.86
N SER A 10 -6.47 6.79 1.72
CA SER A 10 -7.86 6.33 1.55
C SER A 10 -8.22 5.19 2.52
N ILE A 11 -7.27 4.33 2.91
CA ILE A 11 -7.48 3.27 3.90
C ILE A 11 -7.57 3.85 5.31
N LEU A 12 -6.62 4.72 5.67
CA LEU A 12 -6.55 5.34 6.99
C LEU A 12 -7.72 6.29 7.25
N ALA A 13 -8.26 6.94 6.21
CA ALA A 13 -9.41 7.83 6.32
C ALA A 13 -10.68 7.16 6.86
N TYR A 14 -10.81 5.83 6.74
CA TYR A 14 -11.92 5.07 7.31
C TYR A 14 -11.60 4.48 8.70
N SER A 15 -10.41 4.73 9.24
CA SER A 15 -9.98 4.22 10.55
C SER A 15 -10.21 5.27 11.64
N GLU A 16 -10.60 4.83 12.84
CA GLU A 16 -10.72 5.70 14.03
C GLU A 16 -9.37 5.85 14.77
N LEU A 17 -8.25 5.70 14.05
CA LEU A 17 -6.90 5.78 14.59
C LEU A 17 -6.51 7.24 14.87
N SER A 18 -5.71 7.45 15.91
CA SER A 18 -5.10 8.75 16.18
C SER A 18 -4.07 9.14 15.11
N ASP A 19 -3.73 10.42 15.00
CA ASP A 19 -2.78 10.91 13.99
C ASP A 19 -1.42 10.18 14.06
N ILE A 20 -0.97 9.83 15.27
CA ILE A 20 0.29 9.11 15.49
C ILE A 20 0.19 7.68 14.94
N GLU A 21 -0.91 6.98 15.26
CA GLU A 21 -1.14 5.61 14.77
C GLU A 21 -1.34 5.59 13.26
N GLN A 22 -1.97 6.62 12.69
CA GLN A 22 -2.10 6.77 11.24
C GLN A 22 -0.75 6.97 10.57
N ASP A 23 0.13 7.81 11.12
CA ASP A 23 1.48 8.04 10.57
C ASP A 23 2.36 6.79 10.67
N GLU A 24 2.31 6.06 11.78
CA GLU A 24 3.04 4.79 11.94
C GLU A 24 2.54 3.74 10.94
N LEU A 25 1.22 3.56 10.85
CA LEU A 25 0.62 2.62 9.91
C LEU A 25 0.87 3.05 8.46
N PHE A 26 0.88 4.36 8.18
CA PHE A 26 1.21 4.89 6.86
C PHE A 26 2.61 4.46 6.43
N LEU A 27 3.60 4.62 7.31
CA LEU A 27 4.99 4.24 7.02
C LEU A 27 5.12 2.73 6.79
N GLU A 28 4.51 1.90 7.64
CA GLU A 28 4.53 0.44 7.45
C GLU A 28 3.91 0.02 6.12
N MET A 29 2.74 0.57 5.77
CA MET A 29 2.06 0.26 4.52
C MET A 29 2.85 0.74 3.31
N TYR A 30 3.46 1.92 3.41
CA TYR A 30 4.27 2.50 2.34
C TYR A 30 5.53 1.69 2.07
N ASP A 31 6.23 1.26 3.13
CA ASP A 31 7.40 0.38 3.00
C ASP A 31 7.01 -0.96 2.36
N HIS A 32 5.92 -1.56 2.82
CA HIS A 32 5.43 -2.83 2.27
C HIS A 32 5.05 -2.71 0.78
N LEU A 33 4.32 -1.66 0.39
CA LEU A 33 3.96 -1.42 -1.01
C LEU A 33 5.19 -1.18 -1.89
N ASN A 34 6.23 -0.52 -1.37
CA ASN A 34 7.49 -0.36 -2.09
C ASN A 34 8.24 -1.68 -2.24
N SER A 35 8.28 -2.53 -1.21
CA SER A 35 8.87 -3.87 -1.35
C SER A 35 8.15 -4.69 -2.42
N LEU A 36 6.81 -4.71 -2.42
CA LEU A 36 6.02 -5.39 -3.46
C LEU A 36 6.30 -4.83 -4.86
N LYS A 37 6.38 -3.51 -4.99
CA LYS A 37 6.73 -2.84 -6.26
C LYS A 37 8.09 -3.31 -6.75
N GLU A 38 9.11 -3.31 -5.89
CA GLU A 38 10.45 -3.76 -6.25
C GLU A 38 10.45 -5.22 -6.68
N GLU A 39 9.78 -6.11 -5.95
CA GLU A 39 9.64 -7.52 -6.34
C GLU A 39 8.98 -7.70 -7.72
N TYR A 40 7.95 -6.91 -8.04
CA TYR A 40 7.31 -6.96 -9.35
C TYR A 40 8.17 -6.37 -10.46
N MET A 41 8.95 -5.33 -10.16
CA MET A 41 9.93 -4.79 -11.10
C MET A 41 11.05 -5.80 -11.38
N GLU A 42 11.51 -6.54 -10.37
CA GLU A 42 12.47 -7.65 -10.53
C GLU A 42 11.91 -8.80 -11.37
N GLN A 43 10.59 -9.01 -11.36
CA GLN A 43 9.90 -9.95 -12.25
C GLN A 43 9.78 -9.45 -13.69
N GLY A 44 10.31 -8.27 -14.00
CA GLY A 44 10.34 -7.68 -15.35
C GLY A 44 9.15 -6.78 -15.66
N MET A 45 8.32 -6.42 -14.67
CA MET A 45 7.25 -5.42 -14.85
C MET A 45 7.83 -4.01 -14.91
N ASN A 46 7.18 -3.12 -15.65
CA ASN A 46 7.52 -1.71 -15.55
C ASN A 46 6.98 -1.11 -14.24
N GLU A 47 7.54 0.02 -13.82
CA GLU A 47 7.19 0.68 -12.55
C GLU A 47 5.68 0.89 -12.38
N LYS A 48 4.97 1.31 -13.43
CA LYS A 48 3.52 1.55 -13.37
C LYS A 48 2.73 0.27 -13.17
N GLU A 49 3.12 -0.81 -13.83
CA GLU A 49 2.52 -2.15 -13.65
C GLU A 49 2.79 -2.68 -12.25
N ALA A 50 4.02 -2.52 -11.77
CA ALA A 50 4.43 -2.94 -10.42
C ALA A 50 3.67 -2.18 -9.33
N ILE A 51 3.49 -0.86 -9.47
CA ILE A 51 2.68 -0.03 -8.56
C ILE A 51 1.23 -0.52 -8.53
N TYR A 52 0.61 -0.68 -9.71
CA TYR A 52 -0.78 -1.15 -9.80
C TYR A 52 -0.94 -2.53 -9.15
N LYS A 53 0.00 -3.44 -9.43
CA LYS A 53 -0.03 -4.80 -8.88
C LYS A 53 0.25 -4.84 -7.38
N ALA A 54 1.13 -3.98 -6.87
CA ALA A 54 1.37 -3.82 -5.43
C ALA A 54 0.09 -3.36 -4.71
N ILE A 55 -0.58 -2.33 -5.23
CA ILE A 55 -1.86 -1.85 -4.68
C ILE A 55 -2.93 -2.94 -4.73
N GLN A 56 -3.04 -3.67 -5.86
CA GLN A 56 -4.00 -4.77 -5.98
C GLN A 56 -3.69 -5.89 -5.00
N SER A 57 -2.44 -6.36 -4.91
CA SER A 57 -2.06 -7.46 -4.03
C SER A 57 -2.23 -7.09 -2.56
N PHE A 58 -1.93 -5.84 -2.20
CA PHE A 58 -2.16 -5.32 -0.86
C PHE A 58 -3.66 -5.19 -0.55
N GLY A 59 -4.45 -4.69 -1.51
CA GLY A 59 -5.90 -4.54 -1.37
C GLY A 59 -6.69 -5.85 -1.40
N GLU A 60 -6.25 -6.84 -2.16
CA GLU A 60 -6.82 -8.19 -2.18
C GLU A 60 -6.52 -8.96 -0.89
N SER A 61 -5.49 -8.54 -0.15
CA SER A 61 -5.29 -8.97 1.24
C SER A 61 -6.42 -8.52 2.18
N LYS A 62 -7.35 -7.64 1.75
CA LYS A 62 -8.60 -7.31 2.48
C LYS A 62 -9.67 -8.41 2.43
N VAL A 63 -9.28 -9.66 2.66
CA VAL A 63 -10.16 -10.62 3.35
C VAL A 63 -9.39 -11.21 4.52
N ILE A 64 -9.04 -10.38 5.50
CA ILE A 64 -8.78 -10.86 6.85
C ILE A 64 -9.78 -10.17 7.77
N GLY A 65 -10.79 -10.95 8.16
CA GLY A 65 -11.89 -10.54 9.01
C GLY A 65 -13.18 -11.31 8.71
N VAL A 66 -13.17 -12.64 8.92
CA VAL A 66 -14.40 -13.42 9.17
C VAL A 66 -14.47 -13.76 10.65
#